data_AF-A0A7R9VIZ6-F1
#
_entry.id   AF-A0A7R9VIZ6-F1
#
_cell.length_a   1.000
_cell.length_b   1.000
_cell.length_c   1.000
_cell.angle_alpha   90.00
_cell.angle_beta   90.00
_cell.angle_gamma   90.00
#
_symmetry.space_group_name_H-M   'P 1'
#
loop_
_entity.id
_entity.type
_entity.pdbx_description
1 polymer ?
#
loop_
_entity_poly.entity_id
_entity_poly.type
_entity_poly.pdbx_seq_one_letter_code
_entity_poly.pdbx_strand_id
1 'polypeptide(L)'
;QRCSRDDYERWRRALEAELQRLGVFADSTNETTRLDMLTVSRITDMRLSLLTHWSLVESLQATGYTASRMQTWSEKGRGNVKLMLATMRVDLNNAKAQYSVMEQKYKRDLPTLLQKHGPTFGLNLRSHAVEGFELRYKSDTRLTATDAVTILALALARPRSCDS
;
A
#
# COMPACT_ATOMS: atom_id res chain seq x y z
N GLN A 1 -5.84 -6.35 -16.75
CA GLN A 1 -5.57 -5.03 -16.14
C GLN A 1 -6.38 -3.99 -16.91
N ARG A 2 -6.90 -2.94 -16.25
CA ARG A 2 -7.83 -1.97 -16.88
C ARG A 2 -7.16 -0.79 -17.60
N CYS A 3 -5.86 -0.57 -17.41
CA CYS A 3 -5.09 0.52 -18.02
C CYS A 3 -3.64 0.03 -18.25
N SER A 4 -3.00 0.45 -19.35
CA SER A 4 -1.58 0.14 -19.62
C SER A 4 -0.69 0.86 -18.61
N ARG A 5 0.49 0.30 -18.32
CA ARG A 5 1.48 0.95 -17.44
C ARG A 5 1.92 2.30 -18.01
N ASP A 6 2.09 2.39 -19.33
CA ASP A 6 2.54 3.61 -20.00
C ASP A 6 1.49 4.73 -19.87
N ASP A 7 0.20 4.37 -19.98
CA ASP A 7 -0.91 5.31 -19.80
C ASP A 7 -0.97 5.81 -18.35
N TYR A 8 -0.78 4.91 -17.38
CA TYR A 8 -0.66 5.30 -15.97
C TYR A 8 0.49 6.28 -15.75
N GLU A 9 1.67 6.01 -16.31
CA GLU A 9 2.83 6.88 -16.17
C GLU A 9 2.62 8.24 -16.82
N ARG A 10 1.93 8.31 -17.97
CA ARG A 10 1.55 9.58 -18.62
C ARG A 10 0.65 10.42 -17.71
N TRP A 11 -0.43 9.84 -17.18
CA TRP A 11 -1.35 10.53 -16.29
C TRP A 11 -0.71 10.91 -14.97
N ARG A 12 0.16 10.06 -14.42
CA ARG A 12 0.92 10.36 -13.19
C ARG A 12 1.77 11.62 -13.36
N ARG A 13 2.51 11.74 -14.47
CA ARG A 13 3.33 12.92 -14.77
C ARG A 13 2.50 14.18 -14.96
N ALA A 14 1.38 14.08 -15.67
CA ALA A 14 0.47 15.20 -15.86
C ALA A 14 -0.12 15.70 -14.53
N LEU A 15 -0.52 14.77 -13.65
CA LEU A 15 -1.03 15.12 -12.32
C LEU A 15 0.06 15.73 -11.44
N GLU A 16 1.29 15.20 -11.48
CA GLU A 16 2.44 15.75 -10.74
C GLU A 16 2.70 17.22 -11.16
N ALA A 17 2.67 17.52 -12.46
CA ALA A 17 2.82 18.89 -12.96
C ALA A 17 1.68 19.82 -12.47
N GLU A 18 0.45 19.33 -12.43
CA GLU A 18 -0.70 20.11 -11.95
C GLU A 18 -0.65 20.34 -10.43
N LEU A 19 -0.21 19.35 -9.65
CA LEU A 19 -0.03 19.47 -8.20
C LEU A 19 1.07 20.47 -7.85
N GLN A 20 2.16 20.50 -8.64
CA GLN A 20 3.21 21.51 -8.54
C GLN A 20 2.67 22.90 -8.85
N ARG A 21 1.87 23.04 -9.93
CA ARG A 21 1.22 24.30 -10.32
C ARG A 21 0.31 24.85 -9.21
N LEU A 22 -0.41 23.97 -8.51
CA LEU A 22 -1.33 24.34 -7.43
C LEU A 22 -0.64 24.62 -6.08
N GLY A 23 0.65 24.29 -5.94
CA GLY A 23 1.40 24.46 -4.68
C GLY A 23 0.91 23.57 -3.52
N VAL A 24 0.16 22.51 -3.82
CA VAL A 24 -0.34 21.51 -2.85
C VAL A 24 0.65 20.34 -2.72
N PHE A 25 1.58 20.23 -3.67
CA PHE A 25 2.63 19.24 -3.65
C PHE A 25 3.67 19.56 -2.57
N ALA A 26 3.82 18.67 -1.60
CA ALA A 26 4.80 18.81 -0.55
C ALA A 26 6.20 18.47 -1.10
N ASP A 27 6.92 19.50 -1.56
CA ASP A 27 8.38 19.41 -1.71
C ASP A 27 9.00 19.51 -0.32
N SER A 28 10.01 18.69 -0.07
CA SER A 28 10.66 18.41 1.23
C SER A 28 11.26 19.62 1.98
N THR A 29 11.03 20.85 1.52
CA THR A 29 11.76 22.05 1.92
C THR A 29 10.95 23.12 2.65
N ASN A 30 9.62 23.02 2.79
CA ASN A 30 8.84 24.05 3.50
C ASN A 30 7.82 23.47 4.51
N GLU A 31 8.28 23.17 5.72
CA GLU A 31 7.41 22.96 6.90
C GLU A 31 6.87 24.31 7.42
N THR A 32 6.17 25.09 6.58
CA THR A 32 5.51 26.31 7.05
C THR A 32 3.99 26.11 7.07
N THR A 33 3.56 25.55 8.20
CA THR A 33 2.39 25.97 8.98
C THR A 33 1.16 26.40 8.17
N ARG A 34 0.45 25.44 7.59
CA ARG A 34 -1.00 25.54 7.45
C ARG A 34 -1.62 24.39 8.22
N LEU A 35 -2.07 24.68 9.45
CA LEU A 35 -2.70 23.73 10.37
C LEU A 35 -3.94 23.02 9.79
N ASP A 36 -4.48 23.52 8.67
CA ASP A 36 -5.64 22.98 7.97
C ASP A 36 -5.34 22.35 6.61
N MET A 37 -4.06 22.23 6.21
CA MET A 37 -3.74 21.82 4.84
C MET A 37 -3.70 20.31 4.62
N LEU A 38 -4.51 19.90 3.66
CA LEU A 38 -4.35 18.68 2.89
C LEU A 38 -3.12 18.84 1.99
N THR A 39 -2.17 17.92 2.11
CA THR A 39 -0.92 17.91 1.35
C THR A 39 -0.82 16.62 0.55
N VAL A 40 -0.27 16.71 -0.66
CA VAL A 40 -0.04 15.55 -1.52
C VAL A 40 1.46 15.35 -1.68
N SER A 41 1.94 14.15 -1.41
CA SER A 41 3.34 13.77 -1.59
C SER A 41 3.47 12.61 -2.56
N ARG A 42 4.63 12.51 -3.22
CA ARG A 42 4.98 11.35 -4.04
C ARG A 42 5.51 10.25 -3.15
N ILE A 43 4.99 9.04 -3.33
CA ILE A 43 5.47 7.85 -2.62
C ILE A 43 5.73 6.70 -3.59
N THR A 44 6.71 5.88 -3.27
CA THR A 44 6.88 4.57 -3.90
C THR A 44 6.17 3.57 -3.03
N ASP A 45 4.97 3.17 -3.45
CA ASP A 45 4.17 2.20 -2.72
C ASP A 45 4.40 0.79 -3.28
N MET A 46 4.19 -0.19 -2.42
CA MET A 46 4.04 -1.56 -2.86
C MET A 46 2.58 -1.77 -3.27
N ARG A 47 2.33 -2.60 -4.29
CA ARG A 47 0.99 -2.92 -4.80
C ARG A 47 0.14 -3.79 -3.83
N LEU A 48 0.21 -3.55 -2.53
CA LEU A 48 -0.57 -4.20 -1.49
C LEU A 48 -1.77 -3.32 -1.14
N SER A 49 -2.94 -3.94 -0.96
CA SER A 49 -4.16 -3.25 -0.56
C SER A 49 -4.18 -3.01 0.94
N LEU A 50 -4.52 -1.78 1.35
CA LEU A 50 -4.73 -1.36 2.75
C LEU A 50 -3.50 -1.52 3.64
N LEU A 51 -2.30 -1.46 3.06
CA LEU A 51 -1.06 -1.68 3.80
C LEU A 51 -0.91 -0.70 4.97
N THR A 52 -1.35 0.55 4.82
CA THR A 52 -1.21 1.56 5.89
C THR A 52 -2.19 1.35 7.06
N HIS A 53 -3.33 0.74 6.79
CA HIS A 53 -4.44 0.61 7.75
C HIS A 53 -4.50 -0.76 8.41
N TRP A 54 -4.00 -1.82 7.76
CA TRP A 54 -4.10 -3.20 8.24
C TRP A 54 -2.75 -3.75 8.71
N SER A 55 -2.76 -4.97 9.24
CA SER A 55 -1.51 -5.71 9.45
C SER A 55 -0.89 -6.13 8.12
N LEU A 56 0.43 -6.35 8.11
CA LEU A 56 1.13 -6.82 6.92
C LEU A 56 0.58 -8.17 6.44
N VAL A 57 0.24 -9.06 7.38
CA VAL A 57 -0.33 -10.38 7.09
C VAL A 57 -1.69 -10.26 6.39
N GLU A 58 -2.59 -9.41 6.91
CA GLU A 58 -3.91 -9.21 6.32
C GLU A 58 -3.83 -8.57 4.95
N SER A 59 -2.96 -7.57 4.78
CA SER A 59 -2.74 -6.89 3.50
C SER A 59 -2.25 -7.88 2.42
N LEU A 60 -1.35 -8.80 2.77
CA LEU A 60 -0.89 -9.87 1.88
C LEU A 60 -1.99 -10.90 1.56
N GLN A 61 -2.94 -11.13 2.47
CA GLN A 61 -4.05 -12.05 2.25
C GLN A 61 -5.18 -11.41 1.42
N ALA A 62 -5.38 -10.10 1.53
CA ALA A 62 -6.43 -9.36 0.85
C ALA A 62 -6.05 -8.96 -0.58
N THR A 63 -4.76 -8.72 -0.83
CA THR A 63 -4.28 -8.32 -2.15
C THR A 63 -4.46 -9.48 -3.13
N GLY A 64 -5.27 -9.27 -4.17
CA GLY A 64 -5.64 -10.35 -5.11
C GLY A 64 -4.46 -11.06 -5.78
N TYR A 65 -3.35 -10.35 -6.05
CA TYR A 65 -2.14 -10.95 -6.64
C TYR A 65 -1.47 -11.95 -5.69
N THR A 66 -1.17 -11.53 -4.46
CA THR A 66 -0.52 -12.38 -3.46
C THR A 66 -1.45 -13.49 -3.00
N ALA A 67 -2.74 -13.19 -2.83
CA ALA A 67 -3.76 -14.17 -2.49
C ALA A 67 -3.83 -15.31 -3.51
N SER A 68 -3.83 -14.98 -4.80
CA SER A 68 -3.83 -15.94 -5.91
C SER A 68 -2.56 -16.78 -5.97
N ARG A 69 -1.39 -16.14 -5.82
CA ARG A 69 -0.08 -16.82 -5.94
C ARG A 69 0.25 -17.71 -4.74
N MET A 70 -0.12 -17.31 -3.53
CA MET A 70 0.15 -18.05 -2.30
C MET A 70 -1.01 -18.93 -1.85
N GLN A 71 -2.13 -18.88 -2.55
CA GLN A 71 -3.33 -19.67 -2.25
C GLN A 71 -3.87 -19.43 -0.83
N THR A 72 -4.00 -18.15 -0.44
CA THR A 72 -4.33 -17.73 0.93
C THR A 72 -5.73 -18.12 1.42
N TRP A 73 -6.59 -18.61 0.53
CA TRP A 73 -7.87 -19.22 0.90
C TRP A 73 -7.71 -20.58 1.59
N SER A 74 -6.55 -21.23 1.43
CA SER A 74 -6.23 -22.50 2.08
C SER A 74 -5.42 -22.28 3.37
N GLU A 75 -5.56 -23.18 4.35
CA GLU A 75 -4.76 -23.12 5.57
C GLU A 75 -3.25 -23.27 5.28
N LYS A 76 -2.89 -24.13 4.32
CA LYS A 76 -1.52 -24.29 3.83
C LYS A 76 -0.96 -22.98 3.27
N GLY A 77 -1.74 -22.26 2.46
CA GLY A 77 -1.34 -20.96 1.92
C GLY A 77 -1.17 -19.88 3.00
N ARG A 78 -2.06 -19.84 3.99
CA ARG A 78 -1.90 -18.97 5.18
C ARG A 78 -0.64 -19.33 5.98
N GLY A 79 -0.30 -20.62 6.06
CA GLY A 79 0.97 -21.11 6.62
C GLY A 79 2.19 -20.62 5.82
N ASN A 80 2.13 -20.67 4.49
CA ASN A 80 3.21 -20.19 3.61
C ASN A 80 3.48 -18.69 3.79
N VAL A 81 2.45 -17.86 3.97
CA VAL A 81 2.62 -16.42 4.26
C VAL A 81 3.41 -16.21 5.56
N LYS A 82 3.07 -16.95 6.62
CA LYS A 82 3.79 -16.88 7.91
C LYS A 82 5.22 -17.38 7.76
N LEU A 83 5.45 -18.46 7.01
CA LEU A 83 6.77 -19.01 6.74
C LEU A 83 7.65 -18.02 5.96
N MET A 84 7.07 -17.32 4.98
CA MET A 84 7.78 -16.27 4.24
C MET A 84 8.23 -15.14 5.18
N LEU A 85 7.34 -14.65 6.05
CA LEU A 85 7.67 -13.60 7.01
C LEU A 85 8.76 -14.05 8.00
N ALA A 86 8.70 -15.31 8.46
CA ALA A 86 9.74 -15.90 9.30
C ALA A 86 11.09 -15.98 8.57
N THR A 87 11.09 -16.34 7.29
CA THR A 87 12.30 -16.38 6.44
C THR A 87 12.93 -14.98 6.28
N MET A 88 12.09 -13.94 6.23
CA MET A 88 12.52 -12.54 6.17
C MET A 88 12.99 -11.97 7.51
N ARG A 89 12.94 -12.76 8.60
CA ARG A 89 13.26 -12.33 9.96
C ARG A 89 12.36 -11.20 10.47
N VAL A 90 11.09 -11.22 10.08
CA VAL A 90 10.07 -10.33 10.66
C VAL A 90 9.37 -11.10 11.77
N ASP A 91 9.36 -10.53 12.99
CA ASP A 91 8.67 -11.15 14.12
C ASP A 91 7.18 -11.30 13.83
N LEU A 92 6.61 -12.44 14.19
CA LEU A 92 5.19 -12.72 13.93
C LEU A 92 4.27 -11.71 14.64
N ASN A 93 4.65 -11.22 15.82
CA ASN A 93 3.92 -10.20 16.55
C ASN A 93 3.92 -8.87 15.79
N ASN A 94 5.08 -8.47 15.25
CA ASN A 94 5.21 -7.26 14.42
C ASN A 94 4.47 -7.39 13.09
N ALA A 95 4.44 -8.58 12.49
CA ALA A 95 3.72 -8.80 11.24
C ALA A 95 2.18 -8.82 11.40
N LYS A 96 1.69 -9.17 12.59
CA LYS A 96 0.27 -9.13 12.96
C LYS A 96 -0.17 -7.77 13.53
N ALA A 97 0.76 -6.97 14.03
CA ALA A 97 0.48 -5.60 14.44
C ALA A 97 0.08 -4.76 13.22
N GLN A 98 -0.67 -3.69 13.45
CA GLN A 98 -1.01 -2.73 12.41
C GLN A 98 0.27 -2.12 11.82
N TYR A 99 0.33 -1.98 10.50
CA TYR A 99 1.52 -1.49 9.82
C TYR A 99 1.94 -0.10 10.32
N SER A 100 1.01 0.77 10.71
CA SER A 100 1.31 2.08 11.31
C SER A 100 2.22 1.98 12.54
N VAL A 101 2.00 0.97 13.39
CA VAL A 101 2.73 0.74 14.65
C VAL A 101 4.02 -0.05 14.44
N MET A 102 4.13 -0.81 13.35
CA MET A 102 5.30 -1.65 13.05
C MET A 102 6.61 -0.85 13.07
N GLU A 103 7.68 -1.43 13.62
CA GLU A 103 8.99 -0.77 13.73
C GLU A 103 9.50 -0.29 12.36
N GLN A 104 10.08 0.92 12.34
CA GLN A 104 10.56 1.57 11.11
C GLN A 104 11.64 0.75 10.39
N LYS A 105 12.44 -0.04 11.12
CA LYS A 105 13.45 -0.93 10.51
C LYS A 105 12.81 -1.93 9.55
N TYR A 106 11.70 -2.54 9.97
CA TYR A 106 11.01 -3.53 9.15
C TYR A 106 10.34 -2.86 7.95
N LYS A 107 9.71 -1.70 8.14
CA LYS A 107 9.11 -0.93 7.04
C LYS A 107 10.11 -0.59 5.94
N ARG A 108 11.31 -0.13 6.33
CA ARG A 108 12.38 0.23 5.39
C ARG A 108 12.93 -0.98 4.64
N ASP A 109 13.13 -2.09 5.35
CA ASP A 109 13.80 -3.26 4.79
C ASP A 109 12.81 -4.19 4.05
N LEU A 110 11.50 -4.06 4.31
CA LEU A 110 10.43 -4.88 3.74
C LEU A 110 10.46 -5.00 2.21
N PRO A 111 10.61 -3.91 1.42
CA PRO A 111 10.66 -4.01 -0.04
C PRO A 111 11.84 -4.88 -0.52
N THR A 112 13.01 -4.69 0.09
CA THR A 112 14.23 -5.45 -0.23
C THR A 112 14.09 -6.91 0.17
N LEU A 113 13.54 -7.19 1.35
CA LEU A 113 13.29 -8.54 1.83
C LEU A 113 12.29 -9.30 0.95
N LEU A 114 11.22 -8.62 0.53
CA LEU A 114 10.23 -9.16 -0.39
C LEU A 114 10.80 -9.43 -1.78
N GLN A 115 11.67 -8.57 -2.29
CA GLN A 115 12.35 -8.81 -3.56
C GLN A 115 13.29 -10.01 -3.48
N LYS A 116 13.99 -10.19 -2.34
CA LYS A 116 14.95 -11.27 -2.13
C LYS A 116 14.29 -12.63 -1.90
N HIS A 117 13.28 -12.69 -1.05
CA HIS A 117 12.66 -13.95 -0.62
C HIS A 117 11.34 -14.27 -1.32
N GLY A 118 10.67 -13.28 -1.92
CA GLY A 118 9.42 -13.46 -2.64
C GLY A 118 9.45 -14.55 -3.72
N PRO A 119 10.50 -14.63 -4.58
CA PRO A 119 10.57 -15.62 -5.64
C PRO A 119 10.51 -17.07 -5.15
N THR A 120 11.07 -17.37 -3.97
CA THR A 120 11.00 -18.69 -3.32
C THR A 120 9.56 -19.14 -3.04
N PHE A 121 8.67 -18.19 -2.79
CA PHE A 121 7.24 -18.42 -2.52
C PHE A 121 6.36 -18.13 -3.75
N GLY A 122 6.94 -18.01 -4.94
CA GLY A 122 6.22 -17.72 -6.18
C GLY A 122 5.73 -16.28 -6.32
N LEU A 123 6.22 -15.36 -5.48
CA LEU A 123 5.95 -13.93 -5.59
C LEU A 123 7.08 -13.21 -6.33
N ASN A 124 6.83 -12.87 -7.59
CA ASN A 124 7.70 -11.96 -8.31
C ASN A 124 7.29 -10.51 -8.01
N LEU A 125 7.88 -9.90 -6.97
CA LEU A 125 7.60 -8.50 -6.57
C LEU A 125 8.46 -7.47 -7.31
N ARG A 126 9.41 -7.89 -8.15
CA ARG A 126 10.36 -7.00 -8.87
C ARG A 126 9.68 -5.93 -9.74
N SER A 127 8.42 -6.14 -10.11
CA SER A 127 7.59 -5.21 -10.91
C SER A 127 6.45 -4.54 -10.13
N HIS A 128 6.38 -4.69 -8.80
CA HIS A 128 5.22 -4.27 -8.01
C HIS A 128 5.44 -3.00 -7.18
N ALA A 129 6.64 -2.41 -7.22
CA ALA A 129 6.84 -1.04 -6.75
C ALA A 129 6.21 -0.10 -7.78
N VAL A 130 5.17 0.62 -7.36
CA VAL A 130 4.47 1.58 -8.21
C VAL A 130 4.63 2.95 -7.57
N GLU A 131 5.06 3.90 -8.38
CA GLU A 131 5.07 5.30 -7.96
C GLU A 131 3.64 5.80 -7.91
N GLY A 132 3.21 6.26 -6.74
CA GLY A 132 1.89 6.79 -6.50
C GLY A 132 1.94 8.06 -5.68
N PHE A 133 0.79 8.39 -5.10
CA PHE A 133 0.61 9.58 -4.28
C PHE A 133 0.08 9.17 -2.91
N GLU A 134 0.56 9.86 -1.88
CA GLU A 134 0.00 9.85 -0.54
C GLU A 134 -0.68 11.19 -0.30
N LEU A 135 -1.91 11.10 0.20
CA LEU A 135 -2.62 12.23 0.75
C LEU A 135 -2.35 12.28 2.25
N ARG A 136 -1.91 13.42 2.74
CA ARG A 136 -1.76 13.67 4.17
C ARG A 136 -2.72 14.76 4.60
N TYR A 137 -3.65 14.40 5.47
CA TYR A 137 -4.56 15.33 6.10
C TYR A 137 -4.14 15.53 7.55
N LYS A 138 -3.69 16.75 7.87
CA LYS A 138 -3.05 17.07 9.15
C LYS A 138 -1.84 16.14 9.42
N SER A 139 -1.33 16.11 10.65
CA SER A 139 -0.22 15.22 11.03
C SER A 139 -0.64 13.76 11.19
N ASP A 140 -1.93 13.49 11.39
CA ASP A 140 -2.40 12.20 11.93
C ASP A 140 -2.90 11.25 10.84
N THR A 141 -3.59 11.74 9.80
CA THR A 141 -4.20 10.87 8.78
C THR A 141 -3.39 10.87 7.49
N ARG A 142 -3.00 9.67 7.07
CA ARG A 142 -2.36 9.42 5.77
C ARG A 142 -3.20 8.44 4.99
N LEU A 143 -3.33 8.67 3.69
CA LEU A 143 -4.12 7.86 2.79
C LEU A 143 -3.39 7.72 1.46
N THR A 144 -2.99 6.49 1.12
CA THR A 144 -2.40 6.20 -0.18
C THR A 144 -3.47 6.16 -1.26
N ALA A 145 -3.13 6.56 -2.49
CA ALA A 145 -4.03 6.49 -3.64
C ALA A 145 -4.64 5.08 -3.84
N THR A 146 -3.84 4.02 -3.65
CA THR A 146 -4.31 2.63 -3.71
C THR A 146 -5.37 2.31 -2.66
N ASP A 147 -5.15 2.79 -1.44
CA ASP A 147 -6.04 2.57 -0.31
C ASP A 147 -7.35 3.34 -0.51
N ALA A 148 -7.28 4.59 -0.97
CA ALA A 148 -8.46 5.38 -1.31
C ALA A 148 -9.37 4.68 -2.32
N VAL A 149 -8.78 4.15 -3.41
CA VAL A 149 -9.53 3.39 -4.43
C VAL A 149 -10.13 2.12 -3.85
N THR A 150 -9.38 1.40 -3.01
CA THR A 150 -9.85 0.16 -2.40
C THR A 150 -11.01 0.43 -1.44
N ILE A 151 -10.89 1.44 -0.57
CA ILE A 151 -11.93 1.87 0.36
C ILE A 151 -13.18 2.30 -0.40
N LEU A 152 -13.03 3.13 -1.45
CA LEU A 152 -14.15 3.58 -2.26
C LEU A 152 -14.83 2.39 -2.97
N ALA A 153 -14.06 1.48 -3.55
CA ALA A 153 -14.60 0.28 -4.18
C ALA A 153 -15.38 -0.60 -3.18
N LEU A 154 -14.86 -0.78 -1.96
CA LEU A 154 -15.54 -1.51 -0.90
C LEU A 154 -16.82 -0.79 -0.45
N ALA A 155 -16.79 0.53 -0.30
CA ALA A 155 -17.95 1.33 0.09
C ALA A 155 -19.07 1.25 -0.96
N LEU A 156 -18.72 1.30 -2.25
CA LEU A 156 -19.67 1.16 -3.36
C LEU A 156 -20.19 -0.28 -3.53
N ALA A 157 -19.39 -1.29 -3.16
CA ALA A 157 -19.78 -2.69 -3.22
C ALA A 157 -20.70 -3.12 -2.06
N ARG A 158 -20.84 -2.30 -1.00
CA ARG A 158 -21.76 -2.61 0.09
C ARG A 158 -23.21 -2.55 -0.42
N PRO A 159 -24.02 -3.60 -0.22
CA PRO A 159 -25.44 -3.53 -0.54
C PRO A 159 -26.08 -2.44 0.32
N ARG A 160 -26.88 -1.58 -0.29
CA ARG A 160 -27.71 -0.64 0.47
C ARG A 160 -28.67 -1.48 1.32
N SER A 161 -28.76 -1.20 2.61
CA SER A 161 -29.82 -1.77 3.44
C SER A 161 -31.14 -1.45 2.76
N CYS A 162 -31.90 -2.49 2.41
CA CYS A 162 -33.29 -2.30 2.02
C CYS A 162 -34.02 -1.93 3.30
N ASP A 163 -34.14 -0.63 3.56
CA ASP A 163 -35.01 -0.12 4.61
C ASP A 163 -36.46 -0.45 4.19
N SER A 164 -37.09 -1.33 4.98
CA SER A 164 -38.53 -1.64 4.96
C SER A 164 -39.26 -0.82 5.99
#